data_AF-A0A7X8XJ79-F1
#
_entry.id   AF-A0A7X8XJ79-F1
#
_cell.length_a   1.000
_cell.length_b   1.000
_cell.length_c   1.000
_cell.angle_alpha   90.00
_cell.angle_beta   90.00
_cell.angle_gamma   90.00
#
_symmetry.space_group_name_H-M   'P 1'
#
loop_
_entity.id
_entity.type
_entity.pdbx_description
1 polymer ?
#
loop_
_entity_poly.entity_id
_entity_poly.type
_entity_poly.pdbx_seq_one_letter_code
_entity_poly.pdbx_strand_id
1 'polypeptide(L)'
;MLSSLRRTFLVRNKILATLPTLGLLLSMTACGPGPIVPSAAGGPNETQASPGEPQASPQPGALGGVDGRSHEYYDQPALDYHKFAEHWKDINGGVLGDQAVKTMQKRSQNGVMQFRSGHRVYQARLGHIEGGQIETDYSNRLYTRIERDGYEMQAQIVATRTGHEISFNAMIVNTPRGQVVYAWDEEISAWVALETPRP
;
A
#
# COMPACT_ATOMS: atom_id res chain seq x y z
N MET A 1 -29.72 20.23 27.60
CA MET A 1 -28.93 21.29 26.95
C MET A 1 -27.50 21.23 27.47
N LEU A 2 -26.55 21.60 26.62
CA LEU A 2 -25.14 21.19 26.60
C LEU A 2 -24.35 21.39 27.89
N SER A 3 -23.47 20.42 28.16
CA SER A 3 -22.34 20.51 29.07
C SER A 3 -21.29 21.48 28.53
N SER A 4 -21.00 22.53 29.28
CA SER A 4 -19.89 23.44 29.02
C SER A 4 -18.57 22.83 29.47
N LEU A 5 -17.59 22.90 28.56
CA LEU A 5 -16.17 22.72 28.80
C LEU A 5 -15.69 23.43 30.07
N ARG A 6 -14.79 22.78 30.83
CA ARG A 6 -13.60 23.45 31.37
C ARG A 6 -12.39 22.53 31.32
N ARG A 7 -11.42 22.97 30.52
CA ARG A 7 -10.03 22.51 30.45
C ARG A 7 -9.37 22.67 31.83
N THR A 8 -8.70 21.62 32.29
CA THR A 8 -7.62 21.72 33.28
C THR A 8 -6.32 21.30 32.62
N PHE A 9 -5.56 22.32 32.20
CA PHE A 9 -4.13 22.20 31.94
C PHE A 9 -3.40 22.25 33.29
N LEU A 10 -2.52 21.27 33.53
CA LEU A 10 -1.56 21.22 34.63
C LEU A 10 -0.29 20.58 34.04
N VAL A 11 0.57 21.37 33.39
CA VAL A 11 1.78 22.00 33.94
C VAL A 11 2.73 21.02 34.65
N ARG A 12 3.93 20.93 34.05
CA ARG A 12 5.22 20.46 34.57
C ARG A 12 5.39 18.97 34.84
N ASN A 13 6.25 18.35 34.03
CA ASN A 13 7.33 17.55 34.57
C ASN A 13 8.65 17.90 33.88
N LYS A 14 9.55 18.52 34.65
CA LYS A 14 10.99 18.54 34.38
C LYS A 14 11.53 17.16 34.75
N ILE A 15 12.09 16.42 33.80
CA ILE A 15 13.03 15.35 34.12
C ILE A 15 14.24 15.51 33.22
N LEU A 16 15.36 15.89 33.85
CA LEU A 16 16.70 15.77 33.32
C LEU A 16 16.94 14.30 32.95
N ALA A 17 17.36 14.04 31.72
CA ALA A 17 17.98 12.77 31.36
C ALA A 17 19.39 13.05 30.81
N THR A 18 20.36 12.78 31.68
CA THR A 18 21.79 12.64 31.44
C THR A 18 22.07 11.64 30.31
N LEU A 19 22.78 12.09 29.27
CA LEU A 19 23.34 11.26 28.20
C LEU A 19 24.73 10.75 28.62
N PRO A 20 24.99 9.43 28.66
CA PRO A 20 26.35 8.92 28.55
C PRO A 20 26.73 8.77 27.07
N THR A 21 27.71 9.57 26.67
CA THR A 21 28.57 9.39 25.50
C THR A 21 29.26 8.03 25.50
N LEU A 22 29.08 7.26 24.43
CA LEU A 22 29.98 6.21 23.93
C LEU A 22 29.92 6.36 22.40
N GLY A 23 31.00 6.60 21.67
CA GLY A 23 32.36 6.12 21.86
C GLY A 23 32.69 5.33 20.60
N LEU A 24 33.42 5.97 19.69
CA LEU A 24 33.88 5.49 18.39
C LEU A 24 34.41 4.04 18.42
N LEU A 25 34.30 3.34 17.30
CA LEU A 25 35.46 2.69 16.68
C LEU A 25 35.22 2.42 15.18
N LEU A 26 36.06 3.06 14.37
CA LEU A 26 36.29 2.75 12.97
C LEU A 26 37.07 1.43 12.86
N SER A 27 36.77 0.64 11.84
CA SER A 27 37.77 -0.19 11.18
C SER A 27 37.50 -0.23 9.68
N MET A 28 38.37 0.46 8.95
CA MET A 28 38.58 0.28 7.52
C MET A 28 39.45 -0.96 7.31
N THR A 29 39.08 -1.80 6.34
CA THR A 29 40.05 -2.59 5.56
C THR A 29 39.67 -2.48 4.09
N ALA A 30 40.66 -1.99 3.33
CA ALA A 30 40.65 -1.79 1.90
C ALA A 30 41.27 -3.00 1.16
N CYS A 31 41.14 -2.97 -0.17
CA CYS A 31 41.86 -3.75 -1.20
C CYS A 31 41.37 -5.20 -1.40
N GLY A 32 41.05 -5.66 -2.61
CA GLY A 32 41.19 -5.10 -3.95
C GLY A 32 40.63 -6.08 -5.01
N PRO A 33 40.67 -5.72 -6.31
CA PRO A 33 39.84 -6.31 -7.36
C PRO A 33 40.52 -7.45 -8.13
N GLY A 34 39.72 -8.27 -8.82
CA GLY A 34 40.18 -9.21 -9.84
C GLY A 34 39.10 -9.47 -10.90
N PRO A 35 39.31 -9.10 -12.18
CA PRO A 35 38.39 -9.39 -13.27
C PRO A 35 38.72 -10.75 -13.90
N ILE A 36 37.70 -11.54 -14.23
CA ILE A 36 37.84 -12.73 -15.08
C ILE A 36 36.73 -12.72 -16.13
N VAL A 37 37.08 -12.30 -17.36
CA VAL A 37 36.44 -12.69 -18.62
C VAL A 37 37.60 -12.84 -19.60
N PRO A 38 37.76 -13.99 -20.28
CA PRO A 38 37.18 -14.09 -21.62
C PRO A 38 36.76 -15.52 -22.03
N SER A 39 35.67 -15.62 -22.80
CA SER A 39 35.68 -16.31 -24.10
C SER A 39 34.35 -16.16 -24.81
N ALA A 40 34.43 -15.71 -26.06
CA ALA A 40 33.37 -15.59 -27.02
C ALA A 40 33.23 -16.87 -27.88
N ALA A 41 32.25 -16.81 -28.79
CA ALA A 41 31.85 -17.78 -29.83
C ALA A 41 30.88 -18.87 -29.33
N GLY A 42 29.70 -19.07 -29.91
CA GLY A 42 29.09 -18.48 -31.10
C GLY A 42 27.79 -19.24 -31.42
N GLY A 43 26.93 -18.62 -32.24
CA GLY A 43 25.85 -19.30 -32.95
C GLY A 43 24.45 -18.76 -32.67
N PRO A 44 23.87 -17.96 -33.59
CA PRO A 44 22.42 -17.80 -33.66
C PRO A 44 21.86 -19.08 -34.28
N ASN A 45 21.06 -19.83 -33.54
CA ASN A 45 20.27 -20.89 -34.16
C ASN A 45 18.94 -20.27 -34.60
N GLU A 46 18.94 -19.79 -35.84
CA GLU A 46 17.72 -19.62 -36.62
C GLU A 46 17.04 -20.99 -36.72
N THR A 47 15.79 -21.07 -36.29
CA THR A 47 14.85 -22.04 -36.85
C THR A 47 13.58 -21.28 -37.15
N GLN A 48 13.54 -20.81 -38.38
CA GLN A 48 12.37 -20.26 -39.04
C GLN A 48 11.51 -21.45 -39.50
N ALA A 49 10.27 -21.53 -39.02
CA ALA A 49 9.23 -22.31 -39.67
C ALA A 49 7.89 -21.56 -39.55
N SER A 50 7.35 -21.30 -40.74
CA SER A 50 6.17 -20.57 -41.20
C SER A 50 5.03 -20.11 -40.28
N PRO A 51 4.38 -18.99 -40.67
CA PRO A 51 3.20 -18.42 -40.01
C PRO A 51 1.94 -19.26 -40.32
N GLY A 52 1.24 -19.68 -39.28
CA GLY A 52 -0.14 -20.17 -39.40
C GLY A 52 -1.09 -18.99 -39.58
N GLU A 53 -1.91 -19.07 -40.63
CA GLU A 53 -2.90 -18.06 -41.04
C GLU A 53 -3.87 -17.65 -39.91
N PRO A 54 -4.29 -16.38 -39.86
CA PRO A 54 -5.32 -15.94 -38.93
C PRO A 54 -6.68 -16.52 -39.34
N GLN A 55 -7.22 -17.43 -38.53
CA GLN A 55 -8.61 -17.87 -38.65
C GLN A 55 -9.57 -16.71 -38.36
N ALA A 56 -10.59 -16.64 -39.22
CA ALA A 56 -11.48 -15.53 -39.45
C ALA A 56 -12.30 -15.05 -38.24
N SER A 57 -12.51 -13.74 -38.21
CA SER A 57 -13.50 -13.02 -37.41
C SER A 57 -14.93 -13.55 -37.66
N PRO A 58 -15.75 -13.81 -36.63
CA PRO A 58 -17.17 -14.05 -36.82
C PRO A 58 -17.88 -12.72 -37.13
N GLN A 59 -18.50 -12.66 -38.31
CA GLN A 59 -19.35 -11.57 -38.76
C GLN A 59 -20.74 -11.65 -38.08
N PRO A 60 -21.36 -10.52 -37.69
CA PRO A 60 -22.60 -10.52 -36.92
C PRO A 60 -23.87 -10.51 -37.79
N GLY A 61 -24.91 -11.18 -37.27
CA GLY A 61 -26.30 -11.10 -37.74
C GLY A 61 -26.77 -12.40 -38.40
N ALA A 62 -28.00 -12.86 -38.26
CA ALA A 62 -29.15 -12.48 -37.45
C ALA A 62 -30.07 -13.71 -37.48
N LEU A 63 -30.95 -13.90 -36.49
CA LEU A 63 -32.32 -14.41 -36.63
C LEU A 63 -32.89 -14.74 -35.25
N GLY A 64 -34.09 -14.22 -34.98
CA GLY A 64 -34.96 -14.70 -33.91
C GLY A 64 -35.34 -13.62 -32.92
N GLY A 65 -36.35 -12.82 -33.26
CA GLY A 65 -37.05 -12.00 -32.28
C GLY A 65 -37.69 -12.87 -31.21
N VAL A 66 -37.42 -12.55 -29.96
CA VAL A 66 -38.23 -12.95 -28.80
C VAL A 66 -38.33 -11.72 -27.92
N ASP A 67 -39.51 -11.13 -27.94
CA ASP A 67 -40.18 -10.38 -26.88
C ASP A 67 -39.28 -9.77 -25.79
N GLY A 68 -39.02 -8.47 -25.95
CA GLY A 68 -39.48 -7.48 -24.98
C GLY A 68 -39.25 -7.79 -23.50
N ARG A 69 -38.07 -8.23 -23.11
CA ARG A 69 -37.49 -7.81 -21.83
C ARG A 69 -36.41 -6.81 -22.15
N SER A 70 -36.75 -5.54 -21.97
CA SER A 70 -35.79 -4.47 -21.74
C SER A 70 -34.84 -4.93 -20.64
N HIS A 71 -33.73 -5.52 -21.07
CA HIS A 71 -32.53 -5.65 -20.29
C HIS A 71 -32.12 -4.20 -20.05
N GLU A 72 -32.46 -3.67 -18.88
CA GLU A 72 -31.84 -2.48 -18.35
C GLU A 72 -30.34 -2.81 -18.32
N TYR A 73 -29.69 -2.44 -19.41
CA TYR A 73 -28.26 -2.46 -19.54
C TYR A 73 -27.79 -1.46 -18.48
N TYR A 74 -27.25 -1.99 -17.39
CA TYR A 74 -26.61 -1.21 -16.35
C TYR A 74 -25.45 -0.40 -16.98
N ASP A 75 -25.76 0.79 -17.49
CA ASP A 75 -24.80 1.85 -17.84
C ASP A 75 -24.18 2.50 -16.58
N GLN A 76 -24.34 1.87 -15.42
CA GLN A 76 -24.00 2.40 -14.11
C GLN A 76 -22.53 2.24 -13.64
N PRO A 77 -21.66 1.35 -14.17
CA PRO A 77 -20.28 1.30 -13.68
C PRO A 77 -19.39 2.44 -14.20
N ALA A 78 -19.62 2.93 -15.42
CA ALA A 78 -18.80 3.99 -16.01
C ALA A 78 -19.07 5.36 -15.37
N LEU A 79 -20.35 5.69 -15.11
CA LEU A 79 -20.76 6.95 -14.49
C LEU A 79 -20.25 7.10 -13.05
N ASP A 80 -20.12 6.00 -12.31
CA ASP A 80 -19.63 6.04 -10.93
C ASP A 80 -18.10 6.10 -10.87
N TYR A 81 -17.37 5.44 -11.78
CA TYR A 81 -15.90 5.58 -11.85
C TYR A 81 -15.45 7.03 -12.07
N HIS A 82 -16.15 7.79 -12.91
CA HIS A 82 -15.84 9.21 -13.14
C HIS A 82 -15.95 10.05 -11.86
N LYS A 83 -16.92 9.76 -10.97
CA LYS A 83 -17.06 10.50 -9.70
C LYS A 83 -15.89 10.23 -8.76
N PHE A 84 -15.43 8.99 -8.68
CA PHE A 84 -14.27 8.64 -7.84
C PHE A 84 -12.97 9.21 -8.41
N ALA A 85 -12.79 9.17 -9.73
CA ALA A 85 -11.65 9.79 -10.40
C ALA A 85 -11.62 11.31 -10.20
N GLU A 86 -12.77 11.97 -10.34
CA GLU A 86 -12.93 13.41 -10.11
C GLU A 86 -12.54 13.82 -8.68
N HIS A 87 -12.86 12.98 -7.68
CA HIS A 87 -12.47 13.21 -6.29
C HIS A 87 -10.94 13.25 -6.08
N TRP A 88 -10.16 12.57 -6.92
CA TRP A 88 -8.70 12.50 -6.83
C TRP A 88 -7.96 13.25 -7.94
N LYS A 89 -8.67 13.90 -8.87
CA LYS A 89 -8.10 14.46 -10.11
C LYS A 89 -6.93 15.43 -9.91
N ASP A 90 -6.94 16.16 -8.80
CA ASP A 90 -5.93 17.18 -8.49
C ASP A 90 -4.70 16.60 -7.74
N ILE A 91 -4.71 15.30 -7.44
CA ILE A 91 -3.67 14.62 -6.68
C ILE A 91 -2.84 13.73 -7.60
N ASN A 92 -1.57 14.05 -7.73
CA ASN A 92 -0.62 13.21 -8.44
C ASN A 92 -0.30 11.94 -7.63
N GLY A 93 -0.40 10.75 -8.24
CA GLY A 93 -0.15 9.47 -7.57
C GLY A 93 1.25 9.33 -6.95
N GLY A 94 2.29 9.91 -7.57
CA GLY A 94 3.64 9.94 -7.01
C GLY A 94 3.71 10.80 -5.73
N VAL A 95 3.06 11.96 -5.74
CA VAL A 95 2.95 12.81 -4.54
C VAL A 95 2.20 12.10 -3.42
N LEU A 96 1.15 11.34 -3.75
CA LEU A 96 0.39 10.54 -2.79
C LEU A 96 1.26 9.45 -2.15
N GLY A 97 2.04 8.73 -2.96
CA GLY A 97 3.03 7.76 -2.50
C GLY A 97 4.08 8.37 -1.56
N ASP A 98 4.66 9.51 -1.93
CA ASP A 98 5.65 10.21 -1.09
C ASP A 98 5.07 10.66 0.25
N GLN A 99 3.83 11.16 0.26
CA GLN A 99 3.13 11.53 1.48
C GLN A 99 2.83 10.31 2.37
N ALA A 100 2.47 9.18 1.76
CA ALA A 100 2.28 7.93 2.49
C ALA A 100 3.60 7.47 3.12
N VAL A 101 4.70 7.40 2.36
CA VAL A 101 6.03 7.03 2.91
C VAL A 101 6.39 7.91 4.10
N LYS A 102 6.28 9.24 3.96
CA LYS A 102 6.56 10.19 5.05
C LYS A 102 5.69 9.93 6.27
N THR A 103 4.41 9.63 6.06
CA THR A 103 3.48 9.33 7.15
C THR A 103 3.85 8.03 7.87
N MET A 104 4.13 6.97 7.13
CA MET A 104 4.53 5.67 7.68
C MET A 104 5.86 5.76 8.43
N GLN A 105 6.83 6.48 7.89
CA GLN A 105 8.13 6.72 8.55
C GLN A 105 7.98 7.47 9.87
N LYS A 106 7.14 8.52 9.92
CA LYS A 106 6.83 9.24 11.18
C LYS A 106 6.21 8.33 12.24
N ARG A 107 5.42 7.36 11.80
CA ARG A 107 4.74 6.36 12.64
C ARG A 107 5.60 5.14 12.97
N SER A 108 6.79 5.08 12.41
CA SER A 108 7.74 4.00 12.64
C SER A 108 8.75 4.41 13.71
N GLN A 109 9.14 3.47 14.57
CA GLN A 109 10.24 3.64 15.52
C GLN A 109 11.48 2.96 14.94
N ASN A 110 12.50 3.75 14.57
CA ASN A 110 13.72 3.25 13.92
C ASN A 110 13.45 2.41 12.66
N GLY A 111 12.46 2.83 11.85
CA GLY A 111 12.06 2.11 10.63
C GLY A 111 11.21 0.84 10.88
N VAL A 112 10.80 0.60 12.12
CA VAL A 112 9.94 -0.52 12.50
C VAL A 112 8.56 -0.01 12.89
N MET A 113 7.53 -0.56 12.25
CA MET A 113 6.12 -0.34 12.58
C MET A 113 5.64 -1.40 13.58
N GLN A 114 4.75 -1.02 14.49
CA GLN A 114 4.10 -1.94 15.42
C GLN A 114 2.67 -2.25 14.97
N PHE A 115 2.36 -3.53 14.80
CA PHE A 115 1.02 -4.03 14.48
C PHE A 115 0.46 -4.82 15.64
N ARG A 116 -0.71 -4.44 16.16
CA ARG A 116 -1.41 -5.12 17.25
C ARG A 116 -2.61 -5.88 16.72
N SER A 117 -2.74 -7.14 17.13
CA SER A 117 -3.91 -7.97 16.84
C SER A 117 -4.26 -8.79 18.07
N GLY A 118 -5.36 -8.45 18.73
CA GLY A 118 -5.68 -8.93 20.07
C GLY A 118 -4.56 -8.57 21.06
N HIS A 119 -4.06 -9.58 21.80
CA HIS A 119 -2.97 -9.41 22.75
C HIS A 119 -1.56 -9.49 22.14
N ARG A 120 -1.44 -9.69 20.82
CA ARG A 120 -0.16 -9.87 20.14
C ARG A 120 0.29 -8.57 19.51
N VAL A 121 1.59 -8.31 19.60
CA VAL A 121 2.27 -7.21 18.91
C VAL A 121 3.27 -7.83 17.94
N TYR A 122 3.21 -7.40 16.69
CA TYR A 122 4.13 -7.78 15.63
C TYR A 122 4.93 -6.56 15.20
N GLN A 123 6.18 -6.80 14.83
CA GLN A 123 7.03 -5.79 14.24
C GLN A 123 7.08 -6.00 12.74
N ALA A 124 6.94 -4.91 11.98
CA ALA A 124 7.04 -4.99 10.54
C ALA A 124 7.82 -3.83 9.94
N ARG A 125 8.45 -4.08 8.80
CA ARG A 125 9.12 -3.05 7.98
C ARG A 125 8.31 -2.80 6.72
N LEU A 126 8.20 -1.53 6.35
CA LEU A 126 7.52 -1.13 5.12
C LEU A 126 8.48 -1.30 3.94
N GLY A 127 8.02 -1.96 2.89
CA GLY A 127 8.69 -2.01 1.61
C GLY A 127 8.43 -0.77 0.76
N HIS A 128 8.70 -0.90 -0.53
CA HIS A 128 8.38 0.15 -1.49
C HIS A 128 6.86 0.33 -1.62
N ILE A 129 6.42 1.55 -1.89
CA ILE A 129 5.01 1.88 -2.16
C ILE A 129 4.87 2.12 -3.66
N GLU A 130 3.93 1.43 -4.29
CA GLU A 130 3.68 1.45 -5.72
C GLU A 130 2.24 1.82 -6.03
N GLY A 131 2.09 2.76 -6.98
CA GLY A 131 0.82 3.06 -7.63
C GLY A 131 -0.29 3.49 -6.69
N GLY A 132 -1.43 3.85 -7.27
CA GLY A 132 -2.64 4.18 -6.54
C GLY A 132 -3.84 3.75 -7.35
N GLN A 133 -4.67 2.84 -6.82
CA GLN A 133 -5.94 2.48 -7.43
C GLN A 133 -7.08 3.18 -6.69
N ILE A 134 -7.90 3.91 -7.44
CA ILE A 134 -9.10 4.54 -6.89
C ILE A 134 -10.18 3.48 -6.76
N GLU A 135 -10.74 3.37 -5.55
CA GLU A 135 -11.80 2.42 -5.21
C GLU A 135 -13.16 3.10 -5.14
N THR A 136 -14.22 2.28 -5.13
CA THR A 136 -15.62 2.73 -5.11
C THR A 136 -16.05 3.40 -3.80
N ASP A 137 -15.20 3.35 -2.77
CA ASP A 137 -15.40 4.03 -1.48
C ASP A 137 -14.69 5.40 -1.41
N TYR A 138 -14.34 5.97 -2.57
CA TYR A 138 -13.56 7.22 -2.70
C TYR A 138 -12.15 7.15 -2.10
N SER A 139 -11.66 5.98 -1.67
CA SER A 139 -10.27 5.83 -1.25
C SER A 139 -9.34 5.63 -2.45
N ASN A 140 -8.05 5.86 -2.22
CA ASN A 140 -7.00 5.48 -3.15
C ASN A 140 -6.07 4.49 -2.45
N ARG A 141 -5.91 3.29 -3.04
CA ARG A 141 -5.13 2.18 -2.48
C ARG A 141 -3.73 2.21 -3.05
N LEU A 142 -2.77 2.48 -2.19
CA LEU A 142 -1.35 2.39 -2.53
C LEU A 142 -0.85 0.99 -2.20
N TYR A 143 -0.28 0.30 -3.17
CA TYR A 143 0.20 -1.07 -2.97
C TYR A 143 1.58 -1.07 -2.35
N THR A 144 1.83 -2.01 -1.45
CA THR A 144 3.14 -2.15 -0.81
C THR A 144 3.33 -3.58 -0.32
N ARG A 145 4.47 -3.83 0.29
CA ARG A 145 4.76 -5.08 1.01
C ARG A 145 5.23 -4.73 2.40
N ILE A 146 4.89 -5.57 3.36
CA ILE A 146 5.45 -5.49 4.71
C ILE A 146 6.19 -6.77 5.03
N GLU A 147 7.37 -6.64 5.62
CA GLU A 147 8.12 -7.77 6.17
C GLU A 147 7.75 -7.90 7.65
N ARG A 148 7.11 -8.99 8.04
CA ARG A 148 6.74 -9.30 9.43
C ARG A 148 7.32 -10.66 9.81
N ASP A 149 8.14 -10.69 10.86
CA ASP A 149 8.78 -11.92 11.35
C ASP A 149 9.54 -12.70 10.26
N GLY A 150 10.16 -11.99 9.31
CA GLY A 150 10.88 -12.57 8.17
C GLY A 150 10.01 -13.03 6.99
N TYR A 151 8.69 -12.82 7.05
CA TYR A 151 7.77 -13.11 5.97
C TYR A 151 7.29 -11.83 5.30
N GLU A 152 7.45 -11.76 3.98
CA GLU A 152 6.92 -10.68 3.17
C GLU A 152 5.44 -10.92 2.88
N MET A 153 4.61 -9.92 3.17
CA MET A 153 3.16 -9.95 2.96
C MET A 153 2.75 -8.76 2.11
N GLN A 154 1.81 -8.98 1.18
CA GLN A 154 1.21 -7.89 0.43
C GLN A 154 0.36 -7.04 1.36
N ALA A 155 0.46 -5.72 1.20
CA ALA A 155 -0.33 -4.77 1.94
C ALA A 155 -0.78 -3.62 1.04
N GLN A 156 -1.81 -2.91 1.49
CA GLN A 156 -2.32 -1.71 0.86
C GLN A 156 -2.43 -0.62 1.90
N ILE A 157 -1.88 0.55 1.63
CA ILE A 157 -2.12 1.75 2.41
C ILE A 157 -3.36 2.43 1.83
N VAL A 158 -4.29 2.77 2.72
CA VAL A 158 -5.55 3.38 2.33
C VAL A 158 -5.42 4.89 2.49
N ALA A 159 -5.35 5.59 1.37
CA ALA A 159 -5.48 7.03 1.35
C ALA A 159 -6.96 7.42 1.31
N THR A 160 -7.38 8.28 2.23
CA THR A 160 -8.71 8.90 2.20
C THR A 160 -8.54 10.40 2.11
N ARG A 161 -9.47 11.08 1.44
CA ARG A 161 -9.43 12.53 1.26
C ARG A 161 -10.73 13.16 1.76
N THR A 162 -10.61 14.15 2.62
CA THR A 162 -11.72 14.99 3.08
C THR A 162 -11.39 16.44 2.79
N GLY A 163 -12.03 17.01 1.77
CA GLY A 163 -11.68 18.34 1.26
C GLY A 163 -10.26 18.37 0.69
N HIS A 164 -9.35 19.09 1.36
CA HIS A 164 -7.92 19.16 0.99
C HIS A 164 -7.02 18.29 1.87
N GLU A 165 -7.56 17.68 2.92
CA GLU A 165 -6.81 16.83 3.83
C GLU A 165 -6.75 15.40 3.29
N ILE A 166 -5.55 14.83 3.27
CA ILE A 166 -5.30 13.43 2.92
C ILE A 166 -4.84 12.71 4.19
N SER A 167 -5.49 11.59 4.50
CA SER A 167 -5.12 10.76 5.64
C SER A 167 -4.76 9.34 5.20
N PHE A 168 -3.83 8.73 5.93
CA PHE A 168 -3.35 7.36 5.70
C PHE A 168 -3.58 6.52 6.94
N ASN A 169 -4.80 6.53 7.48
CA ASN A 169 -5.10 5.97 8.80
C ASN A 169 -5.49 4.49 8.78
N ALA A 170 -5.57 3.87 7.60
CA ALA A 170 -5.85 2.45 7.48
C ALA A 170 -4.83 1.75 6.58
N MET A 171 -4.57 0.49 6.89
CA MET A 171 -3.73 -0.41 6.11
C MET A 171 -4.40 -1.78 6.04
N ILE A 172 -4.48 -2.36 4.85
CA ILE A 172 -4.98 -3.72 4.64
C ILE A 172 -3.77 -4.62 4.45
N VAL A 173 -3.68 -5.71 5.20
CA VAL A 173 -2.59 -6.69 5.07
C VAL A 173 -3.19 -8.03 4.66
N ASN A 174 -2.71 -8.57 3.55
CA ASN A 174 -3.09 -9.89 3.06
C ASN A 174 -2.25 -10.94 3.81
N THR A 175 -2.88 -11.64 4.74
CA THR A 175 -2.24 -12.73 5.49
C THR A 175 -2.66 -14.09 4.92
N PRO A 176 -1.94 -15.19 5.25
CA PRO A 176 -2.39 -16.54 4.88
C PRO A 176 -3.78 -16.92 5.39
N ARG A 177 -4.29 -16.22 6.42
CA ARG A 177 -5.63 -16.44 6.99
C ARG A 177 -6.71 -15.50 6.43
N GLY A 178 -6.36 -14.71 5.41
CA GLY A 178 -7.22 -13.69 4.83
C GLY A 178 -6.72 -12.27 5.09
N GLN A 179 -7.55 -11.30 4.72
CA GLN A 179 -7.24 -9.88 4.87
C GLN A 179 -7.47 -9.41 6.30
N VAL A 180 -6.56 -8.58 6.79
CA VAL A 180 -6.69 -7.90 8.09
C VAL A 180 -6.61 -6.41 7.85
N VAL A 181 -7.62 -5.68 8.31
CA VAL A 181 -7.62 -4.22 8.29
C VAL A 181 -7.05 -3.71 9.60
N TYR A 182 -6.00 -2.90 9.51
CA TYR A 182 -5.42 -2.18 10.62
C TYR A 182 -5.77 -0.71 10.53
N ALA A 183 -6.15 -0.11 11.66
CA ALA A 183 -6.28 1.33 11.81
C ALA A 183 -5.11 1.87 12.63
N TRP A 184 -4.64 3.06 12.30
CA TRP A 184 -3.63 3.74 13.11
C TRP A 184 -4.25 4.29 14.40
N ASP A 185 -3.65 3.96 15.53
CA ASP A 185 -3.97 4.48 16.85
C ASP A 185 -2.84 5.40 17.33
N GLU A 186 -3.16 6.69 17.46
CA GLU A 186 -2.20 7.73 17.86
C GLU A 186 -1.78 7.59 19.33
N GLU A 187 -2.68 7.17 20.23
CA GLU A 187 -2.44 7.14 21.67
C GLU A 187 -1.37 6.12 22.04
N ILE A 188 -1.39 4.96 21.38
CA ILE A 188 -0.43 3.88 21.59
C ILE A 188 0.63 3.79 20.48
N SER A 189 0.56 4.69 19.49
CA SER A 189 1.48 4.75 18.35
C SER A 189 1.64 3.40 17.64
N ALA A 190 0.51 2.74 17.33
CA ALA A 190 0.50 1.42 16.71
C ALA A 190 -0.64 1.24 15.72
N TRP A 191 -0.45 0.32 14.77
CA TRP A 191 -1.48 -0.17 13.88
C TRP A 191 -2.31 -1.23 14.58
N VAL A 192 -3.59 -1.01 14.81
CA VAL A 192 -4.48 -1.91 15.55
C VAL A 192 -5.45 -2.60 14.59
N ALA A 193 -5.47 -3.93 14.61
CA ALA A 193 -6.40 -4.72 13.81
C ALA A 193 -7.85 -4.42 14.22
N LEU A 194 -8.69 -4.03 13.27
CA LEU A 194 -10.12 -3.79 13.49
C LEU A 194 -10.88 -5.11 13.69
N GLU A 195 -10.44 -6.16 13.02
CA GLU A 195 -10.94 -7.52 13.20
C GLU A 195 -9.76 -8.48 13.30
N THR A 196 -9.83 -9.39 14.27
CA THR A 196 -8.81 -10.45 14.38
C THR A 196 -9.24 -11.61 13.48
N PRO A 197 -8.43 -12.03 12.49
CA PRO A 197 -8.77 -13.17 11.66
C PRO A 197 -8.97 -14.39 12.56
N ARG A 198 -10.14 -15.03 12.45
CA ARG A 198 -10.48 -16.20 13.26
C ARG A 198 -9.47 -17.33 12.97
N PRO A 199 -9.05 -18.08 14.01
CA PRO A 199 -8.04 -19.13 13.87
C PRO A 199 -8.49 -20.26 12.96
#